data_AF-A0A3S1HPU8-F1
#
_entry.id   AF-A0A3S1HPU8-F1
#
_cell.length_a   1.000
_cell.length_b   1.000
_cell.length_c   1.000
_cell.angle_alpha   90.00
_cell.angle_beta   90.00
_cell.angle_gamma   90.00
#
_symmetry.space_group_name_H-M   'P 1'
#
loop_
_entity.id
_entity.type
_entity.pdbx_description
1 polymer ?
#
loop_
_entity_poly.entity_id
_entity_poly.type
_entity_poly.pdbx_seq_one_letter_code
_entity_poly.pdbx_strand_id
1 'polypeptide(L)'
;MTERSRFEEVKNIGDAGDSIPNCQDIQQATDNPVCEMIRCIKSALQCGDHQSLKLALEKLEIWKNQQEDECLHDYWRVAQLTGEAELKNVCILLTVTSEKPENVRWHYLQDALSVLDMCLCNREIISTMLFYANDVQPVLTMALVQTCDEEVNFKSLVIINKMLIVCKERFVKFILTPLFLDVLTEGIRRWLGTSTRLTNMLLQIIKNILMCGQETAFDKASEVIEKLVDLFTYANEENATFVNKGQPNNQFSCIEFFQELEKSIVLGPYDCSIYWTKGKSAKELLCEELDQPWLFIHCSWPLCGVHNGMPQTFFRKCGACLVVRYCSRQCQTKHWEAGHIIQCRANTNRNKLA
;
A
#
# COMPACT_ATOMS: atom_id res chain seq x y z
N MET A 1 -24.34 -8.94 -4.63
CA MET A 1 -24.84 -8.25 -3.43
C MET A 1 -25.44 -6.94 -3.87
N THR A 2 -26.63 -6.59 -3.38
CA THR A 2 -27.26 -5.29 -3.65
C THR A 2 -26.57 -4.19 -2.83
N GLU A 3 -26.45 -2.97 -3.34
CA GLU A 3 -25.83 -1.83 -2.64
C GLU A 3 -26.41 -1.62 -1.23
N ARG A 4 -27.70 -1.89 -1.05
CA ARG A 4 -28.40 -1.79 0.24
C ARG A 4 -27.84 -2.74 1.30
N SER A 5 -27.34 -3.92 0.91
CA SER A 5 -26.75 -4.89 1.84
C SER A 5 -25.32 -4.49 2.28
N ARG A 6 -24.59 -3.69 1.48
CA ARG A 6 -23.26 -3.17 1.88
C ARG A 6 -23.38 -2.15 3.01
N PHE A 7 -24.37 -1.25 2.95
CA PHE A 7 -24.60 -0.24 3.99
C PHE A 7 -25.14 -0.81 5.31
N GLU A 8 -25.97 -1.86 5.27
CA GLU A 8 -26.43 -2.56 6.48
C GLU A 8 -25.29 -3.35 7.15
N GLU A 9 -24.34 -3.89 6.39
CA GLU A 9 -23.13 -4.52 6.95
C GLU A 9 -22.28 -3.49 7.71
N VAL A 10 -22.16 -2.25 7.22
CA VAL A 10 -21.41 -1.17 7.92
C VAL A 10 -22.13 -0.68 9.19
N LYS A 11 -23.46 -0.58 9.18
CA LYS A 11 -24.22 -0.19 10.38
C LYS A 11 -24.25 -1.28 11.46
N ASN A 12 -24.13 -2.55 11.08
CA ASN A 12 -24.18 -3.69 12.01
C ASN A 12 -22.79 -4.15 12.52
N ILE A 13 -21.69 -3.51 12.11
CA ILE A 13 -20.34 -3.82 12.66
C ILE A 13 -20.23 -3.45 14.15
N GLY A 14 -21.12 -2.62 14.69
CA GLY A 14 -21.14 -2.22 16.11
C GLY A 14 -21.76 -3.22 17.09
N ASP A 15 -22.45 -4.29 16.64
CA ASP A 15 -23.28 -5.14 17.50
C ASP A 15 -22.80 -6.60 17.64
N ALA A 16 -21.60 -6.93 17.14
CA ALA A 16 -21.01 -8.25 17.36
C ALA A 16 -20.46 -8.35 18.80
N GLY A 17 -21.31 -8.78 19.72
CA GLY A 17 -20.93 -9.12 21.09
C GLY A 17 -19.92 -10.27 21.14
N ASP A 18 -18.63 -9.94 21.18
CA ASP A 18 -17.55 -10.90 21.41
C ASP A 18 -17.55 -11.32 22.89
N SER A 19 -17.83 -12.60 23.15
CA SER A 19 -17.59 -13.24 24.44
C SER A 19 -16.10 -13.17 24.76
N ILE A 20 -15.77 -12.39 25.80
CA ILE A 20 -14.40 -12.05 26.21
C ILE A 20 -13.68 -13.32 26.75
N PRO A 21 -12.46 -13.65 26.26
CA PRO A 21 -11.65 -14.73 26.82
C PRO A 21 -11.22 -14.49 28.27
N ASN A 22 -10.77 -15.53 28.95
CA ASN A 22 -10.47 -15.56 30.38
C ASN A 22 -9.45 -14.49 30.84
N CYS A 23 -9.67 -13.91 32.03
CA CYS A 23 -9.17 -12.60 32.49
C CYS A 23 -7.64 -12.44 32.69
N GLN A 24 -6.85 -13.52 32.75
CA GLN A 24 -5.42 -13.42 33.11
C GLN A 24 -4.50 -13.09 31.92
N ASP A 25 -4.81 -13.55 30.71
CA ASP A 25 -4.05 -13.18 29.50
C ASP A 25 -4.33 -11.73 29.06
N ILE A 26 -5.46 -11.15 29.50
CA ILE A 26 -5.86 -9.77 29.18
C ILE A 26 -4.96 -8.75 29.88
N GLN A 27 -4.56 -8.99 31.14
CA GLN A 27 -3.70 -8.07 31.89
C GLN A 27 -2.26 -8.02 31.37
N GLN A 28 -1.73 -9.12 30.82
CA GLN A 28 -0.42 -9.05 30.12
C GLN A 28 -0.52 -8.37 28.75
N ALA A 29 -1.71 -8.37 28.14
CA ALA A 29 -1.94 -7.68 26.87
C ALA A 29 -2.06 -6.16 27.01
N THR A 30 -2.40 -5.63 28.20
CA THR A 30 -2.53 -4.18 28.41
C THR A 30 -1.20 -3.43 28.45
N ASP A 31 -0.09 -4.13 28.71
CA ASP A 31 1.24 -3.50 28.83
C ASP A 31 2.05 -3.57 27.52
N ASN A 32 1.55 -4.27 26.50
CA ASN A 32 2.24 -4.40 25.22
C ASN A 32 1.81 -3.26 24.26
N PRO A 33 2.72 -2.35 23.87
CA PRO A 33 2.36 -1.17 23.05
C PRO A 33 1.83 -1.55 21.66
N VAL A 34 2.32 -2.64 21.06
CA VAL A 34 1.84 -3.15 19.77
C VAL A 34 0.39 -3.61 19.88
N CYS A 35 0.05 -4.36 20.93
CA CYS A 35 -1.32 -4.85 21.14
C CYS A 35 -2.30 -3.69 21.40
N GLU A 36 -1.89 -2.70 22.20
CA GLU A 36 -2.66 -1.49 22.42
C GLU A 36 -2.93 -0.75 21.11
N MET A 37 -1.90 -0.54 20.30
CA MET A 37 -2.01 0.16 19.02
C MET A 37 -2.95 -0.55 18.04
N ILE A 38 -2.81 -1.87 17.90
CA ILE A 38 -3.69 -2.66 17.02
C ILE A 38 -5.14 -2.59 17.48
N ARG A 39 -5.38 -2.66 18.80
CA ARG A 39 -6.73 -2.52 19.37
C ARG A 39 -7.31 -1.14 19.08
N CYS A 40 -6.52 -0.08 19.21
CA CYS A 40 -6.95 1.29 18.90
C CYS A 40 -7.30 1.43 17.41
N ILE A 41 -6.44 0.97 16.49
CA ILE A 41 -6.72 1.00 15.05
C ILE A 41 -7.96 0.19 14.71
N LYS A 42 -8.05 -1.05 15.21
CA LYS A 42 -9.21 -1.92 14.97
C LYS A 42 -10.50 -1.27 15.43
N SER A 43 -10.54 -0.73 16.65
CA SER A 43 -11.71 -0.04 17.20
C SER A 43 -12.08 1.18 16.34
N ALA A 44 -11.09 1.94 15.91
CA ALA A 44 -11.29 3.12 15.07
C ALA A 44 -11.86 2.74 13.69
N LEU A 45 -11.34 1.68 13.06
CA LEU A 45 -11.84 1.16 11.79
C LEU A 45 -13.28 0.64 11.89
N GLN A 46 -13.61 -0.06 12.99
CA GLN A 46 -14.94 -0.64 13.20
C GLN A 46 -16.01 0.41 13.48
N CYS A 47 -15.68 1.45 14.25
CA CYS A 47 -16.62 2.52 14.62
C CYS A 47 -16.60 3.71 13.65
N GLY A 48 -15.65 3.76 12.71
CA GLY A 48 -15.40 4.95 11.89
C GLY A 48 -14.90 6.15 12.69
N ASP A 49 -14.22 5.91 13.82
CA ASP A 49 -13.66 6.96 14.68
C ASP A 49 -12.35 7.49 14.09
N HIS A 50 -12.51 8.50 13.23
CA HIS A 50 -11.42 9.14 12.51
C HIS A 50 -10.40 9.83 13.44
N GLN A 51 -10.85 10.41 14.55
CA GLN A 51 -9.95 11.11 15.46
C GLN A 51 -9.03 10.11 16.18
N SER A 52 -9.56 8.98 16.66
CA SER A 52 -8.74 7.93 17.26
C SER A 52 -7.78 7.30 16.25
N LEU A 53 -8.22 7.13 14.99
CA LEU A 53 -7.36 6.63 13.92
C LEU A 53 -6.19 7.58 13.65
N LYS A 54 -6.45 8.88 13.57
CA LYS A 54 -5.44 9.91 13.35
C LYS A 54 -4.40 9.93 14.48
N LEU A 55 -4.85 9.90 15.74
CA LEU A 55 -3.95 9.84 16.90
C LEU A 55 -3.07 8.58 16.89
N ALA A 56 -3.62 7.43 16.50
CA ALA A 56 -2.86 6.20 16.35
C ALA A 56 -1.79 6.31 15.25
N LEU A 57 -2.14 6.90 14.10
CA LEU A 57 -1.22 7.14 12.99
C LEU A 57 -0.09 8.11 13.36
N GLU A 58 -0.40 9.20 14.07
CA GLU A 58 0.60 10.15 14.55
C GLU A 58 1.62 9.47 15.49
N LYS A 59 1.15 8.61 16.41
CA LYS A 59 2.02 7.85 17.31
C LYS A 59 2.88 6.82 16.54
N LEU A 60 2.35 6.19 15.51
CA LEU A 60 3.11 5.27 14.65
C LEU A 60 4.17 5.98 13.81
N GLU A 61 3.87 7.19 13.32
CA GLU A 61 4.84 7.99 12.59
C GLU A 61 6.02 8.41 13.49
N ILE A 62 5.76 8.64 14.79
CA ILE A 62 6.83 8.83 15.78
C ILE A 62 7.69 7.58 15.89
N TRP A 63 7.09 6.39 16.03
CA TRP A 63 7.83 5.12 16.11
C TRP A 63 8.69 4.85 14.88
N LYS A 64 8.15 5.14 13.68
CA LYS A 64 8.85 4.96 12.41
C LYS A 64 10.07 5.88 12.28
N ASN A 65 9.97 7.11 12.78
CA ASN A 65 11.03 8.12 12.65
C ASN A 65 12.03 8.10 13.80
N GLN A 66 11.73 7.39 14.89
CA GLN A 66 12.70 7.12 15.94
C GLN A 66 13.78 6.18 15.38
N GLN A 67 15.04 6.59 15.50
CA GLN A 67 16.20 5.77 15.08
C GLN A 67 16.49 4.61 16.05
N GLU A 68 15.54 4.27 16.93
CA GLU A 68 15.64 3.15 17.85
C GLU A 68 15.06 1.90 17.20
N ASP A 69 15.88 0.84 17.09
CA ASP A 69 15.51 -0.41 16.42
C ASP A 69 14.19 -0.99 16.97
N GLU A 70 13.95 -0.90 18.28
CA GLU A 70 12.75 -1.43 18.93
C GLU A 70 11.46 -0.74 18.45
N CYS A 71 11.46 0.59 18.36
CA CYS A 71 10.31 1.36 17.88
C CYS A 71 10.00 1.06 16.41
N LEU A 72 11.05 0.95 15.59
CA LEU A 72 10.91 0.59 14.18
C LEU A 72 10.34 -0.83 14.02
N HIS A 73 10.83 -1.79 14.82
CA HIS A 73 10.30 -3.15 14.85
C HIS A 73 8.82 -3.19 15.26
N ASP A 74 8.44 -2.44 16.29
CA ASP A 74 7.06 -2.36 16.75
C ASP A 74 6.13 -1.70 15.70
N TYR A 75 6.61 -0.66 15.00
CA TYR A 75 5.90 -0.07 13.86
C TYR A 75 5.61 -1.13 12.78
N TRP A 76 6.62 -1.87 12.32
CA TRP A 76 6.44 -2.88 11.27
C TRP A 76 5.59 -4.06 11.73
N ARG A 77 5.65 -4.40 13.02
CA ARG A 77 4.78 -5.40 13.62
C ARG A 77 3.32 -4.96 13.63
N VAL A 78 3.02 -3.72 14.02
CA VAL A 78 1.66 -3.16 13.92
C VAL A 78 1.19 -3.14 12.47
N ALA A 79 2.04 -2.70 11.53
CA ALA A 79 1.74 -2.67 10.11
C ALA A 79 1.34 -4.05 9.57
N GLN A 80 2.15 -5.09 9.86
CA GLN A 80 1.88 -6.46 9.44
C GLN A 80 0.58 -6.99 10.07
N LEU A 81 0.44 -6.89 11.40
CA LEU A 81 -0.70 -7.45 12.11
C LEU A 81 -2.02 -6.77 11.70
N THR A 82 -2.00 -5.45 11.49
CA THR A 82 -3.16 -4.71 10.98
C THR A 82 -3.52 -5.15 9.57
N GLY A 83 -2.54 -5.28 8.67
CA GLY A 83 -2.83 -5.73 7.30
C GLY A 83 -3.28 -7.20 7.21
N GLU A 84 -2.84 -8.06 8.13
CA GLU A 84 -3.31 -9.45 8.20
C GLU A 84 -4.75 -9.58 8.72
N ALA A 85 -5.12 -8.77 9.71
CA ALA A 85 -6.41 -8.87 10.41
C ALA A 85 -7.50 -7.94 9.87
N GLU A 86 -7.14 -6.72 9.47
CA GLU A 86 -8.07 -5.60 9.30
C GLU A 86 -8.12 -5.04 7.87
N LEU A 87 -7.40 -5.63 6.90
CA LEU A 87 -7.39 -5.15 5.51
C LEU A 87 -8.79 -5.01 4.90
N LYS A 88 -9.74 -5.91 5.23
CA LYS A 88 -11.16 -5.79 4.81
C LYS A 88 -11.75 -4.46 5.28
N ASN A 89 -11.57 -4.14 6.57
CA ASN A 89 -12.16 -2.98 7.21
C ASN A 89 -11.51 -1.69 6.70
N VAL A 90 -10.21 -1.71 6.41
CA VAL A 90 -9.51 -0.59 5.74
C VAL A 90 -10.11 -0.32 4.35
N CYS A 91 -10.34 -1.37 3.54
CA CYS A 91 -10.95 -1.20 2.20
C CYS A 91 -12.39 -0.68 2.27
N ILE A 92 -13.17 -1.14 3.25
CA ILE A 92 -14.51 -0.62 3.52
C ILE A 92 -14.44 0.86 3.92
N LEU A 93 -13.53 1.22 4.83
CA LEU A 93 -13.35 2.60 5.27
C LEU A 93 -13.00 3.53 4.10
N LEU A 94 -12.13 3.10 3.18
CA LEU A 94 -11.82 3.87 1.97
C LEU A 94 -13.07 4.14 1.12
N THR A 95 -13.91 3.13 0.92
CA THR A 95 -15.14 3.24 0.12
C THR A 95 -16.17 4.15 0.81
N VAL A 96 -16.37 4.00 2.12
CA VAL A 96 -17.29 4.86 2.89
C VAL A 96 -16.78 6.31 2.94
N THR A 97 -15.47 6.48 2.97
CA THR A 97 -14.85 7.80 3.04
C THR A 97 -14.95 8.55 1.72
N SER A 98 -14.82 7.87 0.58
CA SER A 98 -14.96 8.51 -0.74
C SER A 98 -16.35 9.10 -0.98
N GLU A 99 -17.36 8.60 -0.29
CA GLU A 99 -18.74 9.09 -0.36
C GLU A 99 -19.02 10.31 0.55
N LYS A 100 -18.07 10.70 1.41
CA LYS A 100 -18.24 11.86 2.30
C LYS A 100 -18.31 13.18 1.51
N PRO A 101 -18.89 14.26 2.08
CA PRO A 101 -18.84 15.59 1.49
C PRO A 101 -17.40 16.07 1.24
N GLU A 102 -17.18 16.76 0.12
CA GLU A 102 -15.83 17.13 -0.36
C GLU A 102 -14.99 17.91 0.67
N ASN A 103 -15.62 18.79 1.44
CA ASN A 103 -14.94 19.63 2.43
C ASN A 103 -14.33 18.84 3.61
N VAL A 104 -14.75 17.60 3.83
CA VAL A 104 -14.18 16.72 4.86
C VAL A 104 -13.54 15.48 4.26
N ARG A 105 -13.99 15.03 3.07
CA ARG A 105 -13.58 13.78 2.41
C ARG A 105 -12.07 13.57 2.43
N TRP A 106 -11.31 14.58 2.05
CA TRP A 106 -9.88 14.44 1.80
C TRP A 106 -9.07 14.18 3.08
N HIS A 107 -9.42 14.81 4.19
CA HIS A 107 -8.80 14.53 5.49
C HIS A 107 -9.07 13.09 5.96
N TYR A 108 -10.30 12.62 5.81
CA TYR A 108 -10.64 11.24 6.15
C TYR A 108 -9.96 10.25 5.21
N LEU A 109 -9.88 10.59 3.93
CA LEU A 109 -9.30 9.72 2.91
C LEU A 109 -7.79 9.60 3.11
N GLN A 110 -7.12 10.70 3.47
CA GLN A 110 -5.70 10.72 3.80
C GLN A 110 -5.36 9.72 4.92
N ASP A 111 -6.17 9.68 5.98
CA ASP A 111 -5.92 8.77 7.11
C ASP A 111 -6.23 7.32 6.73
N ALA A 112 -7.32 7.06 6.01
CA ALA A 112 -7.64 5.73 5.51
C ALA A 112 -6.56 5.20 4.53
N LEU A 113 -6.04 6.05 3.65
CA LEU A 113 -4.93 5.73 2.75
C LEU A 113 -3.63 5.51 3.53
N SER A 114 -3.38 6.26 4.60
CA SER A 114 -2.20 6.06 5.46
C SER A 114 -2.21 4.69 6.14
N VAL A 115 -3.36 4.26 6.65
CA VAL A 115 -3.50 2.91 7.21
C VAL A 115 -3.30 1.84 6.14
N LEU A 116 -3.89 2.03 4.95
CA LEU A 116 -3.71 1.07 3.85
C LEU A 116 -2.23 0.98 3.44
N ASP A 117 -1.58 2.11 3.19
CA ASP A 117 -0.17 2.20 2.80
C ASP A 117 0.74 1.48 3.81
N MET A 118 0.51 1.71 5.10
CA MET A 118 1.17 1.01 6.20
C MET A 118 0.93 -0.51 6.13
N CYS A 119 -0.32 -0.96 5.95
CA CYS A 119 -0.67 -2.37 5.88
C CYS A 119 0.01 -3.10 4.70
N LEU A 120 0.28 -2.39 3.59
CA LEU A 120 0.96 -2.93 2.41
C LEU A 120 2.48 -3.06 2.62
N CYS A 121 2.87 -3.65 3.75
CA CYS A 121 4.26 -3.82 4.17
C CYS A 121 4.88 -5.15 3.73
N ASN A 122 4.11 -6.09 3.17
CA ASN A 122 4.66 -7.33 2.64
C ASN A 122 3.85 -7.92 1.48
N ARG A 123 4.52 -8.82 0.74
CA ARG A 123 3.99 -9.45 -0.48
C ARG A 123 2.66 -10.17 -0.26
N GLU A 124 2.46 -10.87 0.85
CA GLU A 124 1.24 -11.64 1.10
C GLU A 124 0.03 -10.73 1.35
N ILE A 125 0.20 -9.66 2.13
CA ILE A 125 -0.87 -8.69 2.38
C ILE A 125 -1.22 -7.96 1.07
N ILE A 126 -0.21 -7.52 0.31
CA ILE A 126 -0.43 -6.88 -0.99
C ILE A 126 -1.12 -7.83 -1.98
N SER A 127 -0.75 -9.11 -2.00
CA SER A 127 -1.44 -10.10 -2.84
C SER A 127 -2.90 -10.29 -2.43
N THR A 128 -3.20 -10.19 -1.12
CA THR A 128 -4.57 -10.26 -0.59
C THR A 128 -5.38 -9.02 -0.97
N MET A 129 -4.72 -7.86 -1.11
CA MET A 129 -5.38 -6.62 -1.54
C MET A 129 -6.02 -6.74 -2.93
N LEU A 130 -5.51 -7.62 -3.80
CA LEU A 130 -6.08 -7.86 -5.12
C LEU A 130 -7.54 -8.32 -5.07
N PHE A 131 -7.98 -9.01 -4.00
CA PHE A 131 -9.39 -9.39 -3.83
C PHE A 131 -10.33 -8.18 -3.68
N TYR A 132 -9.80 -7.02 -3.33
CA TYR A 132 -10.55 -5.77 -3.16
C TYR A 132 -10.29 -4.76 -4.28
N ALA A 133 -9.55 -5.14 -5.32
CA ALA A 133 -9.13 -4.22 -6.38
C ALA A 133 -10.32 -3.50 -7.05
N ASN A 134 -11.44 -4.19 -7.28
CA ASN A 134 -12.64 -3.60 -7.86
C ASN A 134 -13.29 -2.52 -6.99
N ASP A 135 -13.24 -2.68 -5.67
CA ASP A 135 -13.83 -1.70 -4.75
C ASP A 135 -12.86 -0.53 -4.49
N VAL A 136 -11.55 -0.79 -4.48
CA VAL A 136 -10.53 0.20 -4.10
C VAL A 136 -9.99 0.99 -5.30
N GLN A 137 -9.89 0.40 -6.49
CA GLN A 137 -9.37 1.09 -7.68
C GLN A 137 -10.13 2.39 -7.99
N PRO A 138 -11.49 2.45 -7.97
CA PRO A 138 -12.21 3.69 -8.20
C PRO A 138 -11.87 4.78 -7.18
N VAL A 139 -11.69 4.41 -5.91
CA VAL A 139 -11.31 5.33 -4.84
C VAL A 139 -9.92 5.89 -5.07
N LEU A 140 -8.95 5.04 -5.43
CA LEU A 140 -7.59 5.48 -5.75
C LEU A 140 -7.57 6.40 -6.98
N THR A 141 -8.32 6.10 -8.03
CA THR A 141 -8.40 6.98 -9.21
C THR A 141 -9.05 8.33 -8.89
N MET A 142 -10.13 8.35 -8.11
CA MET A 142 -10.73 9.60 -7.63
C MET A 142 -9.74 10.41 -6.80
N ALA A 143 -9.00 9.73 -5.92
CA ALA A 143 -7.98 10.35 -5.08
C ALA A 143 -6.83 10.96 -5.88
N LEU A 144 -6.55 10.52 -7.11
CA LEU A 144 -5.53 11.09 -7.99
C LEU A 144 -6.02 12.26 -8.86
N VAL A 145 -7.31 12.26 -9.23
CA VAL A 145 -7.91 13.29 -10.10
C VAL A 145 -8.11 14.60 -9.36
N GLN A 146 -8.36 14.54 -8.05
CA GLN A 146 -8.59 15.73 -7.23
C GLN A 146 -7.38 16.67 -7.18
N THR A 147 -7.65 17.93 -6.87
CA THR A 147 -6.67 19.02 -6.97
C THR A 147 -6.33 19.69 -5.64
N CYS A 148 -7.02 19.35 -4.57
CA CYS A 148 -7.00 20.05 -3.29
C CYS A 148 -6.00 19.49 -2.28
N ASP A 149 -5.58 18.23 -2.40
CA ASP A 149 -4.72 17.58 -1.40
C ASP A 149 -3.60 16.75 -2.05
N GLU A 150 -2.38 17.28 -2.05
CA GLU A 150 -1.21 16.59 -2.63
C GLU A 150 -0.82 15.32 -1.86
N GLU A 151 -1.08 15.24 -0.56
CA GLU A 151 -0.71 14.07 0.25
C GLU A 151 -1.63 12.89 -0.04
N VAL A 152 -2.92 13.15 -0.27
CA VAL A 152 -3.87 12.14 -0.78
C VAL A 152 -3.43 11.59 -2.15
N ASN A 153 -2.97 12.46 -3.06
CA ASN A 153 -2.42 12.03 -4.35
C ASN A 153 -1.22 11.13 -4.14
N PHE A 154 -0.25 11.58 -3.35
CA PHE A 154 0.99 10.86 -3.12
C PHE A 154 0.77 9.47 -2.53
N LYS A 155 -0.04 9.35 -1.47
CA LYS A 155 -0.36 8.05 -0.85
C LYS A 155 -1.08 7.11 -1.82
N SER A 156 -1.99 7.63 -2.63
CA SER A 156 -2.67 6.83 -3.65
C SER A 156 -1.70 6.28 -4.69
N LEU A 157 -0.74 7.09 -5.15
CA LEU A 157 0.31 6.66 -6.06
C LEU A 157 1.22 5.59 -5.41
N VAL A 158 1.63 5.76 -4.15
CA VAL A 158 2.45 4.77 -3.41
C VAL A 158 1.73 3.43 -3.32
N ILE A 159 0.43 3.43 -2.99
CA ILE A 159 -0.38 2.21 -2.93
C ILE A 159 -0.43 1.52 -4.30
N ILE A 160 -0.71 2.27 -5.37
CA ILE A 160 -0.72 1.73 -6.74
C ILE A 160 0.66 1.16 -7.11
N ASN A 161 1.73 1.86 -6.75
CA ASN A 161 3.10 1.46 -7.02
C ASN A 161 3.43 0.12 -6.35
N LYS A 162 3.14 -0.02 -5.05
CA LYS A 162 3.30 -1.29 -4.30
C LYS A 162 2.49 -2.43 -4.89
N MET A 163 1.25 -2.16 -5.30
CA MET A 163 0.38 -3.13 -5.95
C MET A 163 0.95 -3.59 -7.31
N LEU A 164 1.51 -2.68 -8.11
CA LEU A 164 2.15 -3.03 -9.39
C LEU A 164 3.40 -3.89 -9.20
N ILE A 165 4.26 -3.56 -8.24
CA ILE A 165 5.48 -4.33 -7.92
C ILE A 165 5.14 -5.78 -7.61
N VAL A 166 4.12 -6.01 -6.78
CA VAL A 166 3.79 -7.35 -6.26
C VAL A 166 2.83 -8.13 -7.15
N CYS A 167 1.76 -7.49 -7.62
CA CYS A 167 0.68 -8.16 -8.35
C CYS A 167 0.87 -8.14 -9.87
N LYS A 168 1.75 -7.27 -10.39
CA LYS A 168 2.10 -7.16 -11.81
C LYS A 168 0.86 -7.20 -12.72
N GLU A 169 0.87 -8.09 -13.72
CA GLU A 169 -0.20 -8.32 -14.69
C GLU A 169 -1.59 -8.51 -14.07
N ARG A 170 -1.68 -9.05 -12.86
CA ARG A 170 -2.97 -9.28 -12.20
C ARG A 170 -3.62 -7.98 -11.80
N PHE A 171 -2.83 -6.99 -11.34
CA PHE A 171 -3.34 -5.69 -10.94
C PHE A 171 -3.45 -4.71 -12.12
N VAL A 172 -2.52 -4.78 -13.07
CA VAL A 172 -2.51 -3.97 -14.29
C VAL A 172 -3.86 -3.99 -15.02
N LYS A 173 -4.52 -5.14 -15.10
CA LYS A 173 -5.85 -5.28 -15.74
C LYS A 173 -6.94 -4.41 -15.11
N PHE A 174 -6.81 -4.07 -13.83
CA PHE A 174 -7.77 -3.22 -13.12
C PHE A 174 -7.47 -1.73 -13.32
N ILE A 175 -6.19 -1.36 -13.45
CA ILE A 175 -5.81 0.05 -13.53
C ILE A 175 -5.61 0.58 -14.94
N LEU A 176 -5.31 -0.26 -15.96
CA LEU A 176 -5.12 0.19 -17.35
C LEU A 176 -6.43 0.52 -18.07
N THR A 177 -7.22 1.40 -17.45
CA THR A 177 -8.38 2.03 -18.06
C THR A 177 -7.94 3.30 -18.80
N PRO A 178 -8.67 3.75 -19.84
CA PRO A 178 -8.38 5.02 -20.50
C PRO A 178 -8.28 6.20 -19.52
N LEU A 179 -9.21 6.26 -18.56
CA LEU A 179 -9.24 7.29 -17.51
C LEU A 179 -7.94 7.32 -16.70
N PHE A 180 -7.41 6.16 -16.32
CA PHE A 180 -6.18 6.11 -15.54
C PHE A 180 -4.94 6.53 -16.35
N LEU A 181 -4.89 6.18 -17.64
CA LEU A 181 -3.82 6.65 -18.53
C LEU A 181 -3.84 8.17 -18.67
N ASP A 182 -5.03 8.75 -18.81
CA ASP A 182 -5.20 10.21 -18.81
C ASP A 182 -4.74 10.83 -17.49
N VAL A 183 -5.03 10.18 -16.35
CA VAL A 183 -4.52 10.62 -15.04
C VAL A 183 -2.99 10.61 -14.97
N LEU A 184 -2.32 9.62 -15.58
CA LEU A 184 -0.85 9.60 -15.63
C LEU A 184 -0.30 10.77 -16.46
N THR A 185 -0.83 10.97 -17.67
CA THR A 185 -0.38 12.04 -18.57
C THR A 185 -0.67 13.43 -18.00
N GLU A 186 -1.90 13.70 -17.58
CA GLU A 186 -2.30 15.00 -17.02
C GLU A 186 -1.67 15.25 -15.65
N GLY A 187 -1.49 14.22 -14.83
CA GLY A 187 -0.79 14.32 -13.55
C GLY A 187 0.66 14.78 -13.75
N ILE A 188 1.39 14.17 -14.69
CA ILE A 188 2.77 14.58 -14.99
C ILE A 188 2.78 16.00 -15.55
N ARG A 189 1.91 16.34 -16.51
CA ARG A 189 1.81 17.71 -17.04
C ARG A 189 1.55 18.74 -15.95
N ARG A 190 0.70 18.41 -14.98
CA ARG A 190 0.34 19.27 -13.88
C ARG A 190 1.46 19.47 -12.87
N TRP A 191 2.17 18.40 -12.52
CA TRP A 191 3.16 18.41 -11.43
C TRP A 191 4.61 18.59 -11.86
N LEU A 192 4.90 18.47 -13.16
CA LEU A 192 6.22 18.77 -13.70
C LEU A 192 6.58 20.23 -13.41
N GLY A 193 7.70 20.44 -12.72
CA GLY A 193 8.17 21.76 -12.29
C GLY A 193 7.54 22.29 -11.00
N THR A 194 6.46 21.70 -10.49
CA THR A 194 5.80 22.15 -9.24
C THR A 194 5.94 21.15 -8.08
N SER A 195 5.88 19.84 -8.35
CA SER A 195 6.12 18.79 -7.36
C SER A 195 6.97 17.65 -7.95
N THR A 196 8.26 17.68 -7.65
CA THR A 196 9.21 16.61 -8.03
C THR A 196 8.79 15.26 -7.42
N ARG A 197 8.24 15.27 -6.21
CA ARG A 197 7.80 14.06 -5.49
C ARG A 197 6.69 13.34 -6.24
N LEU A 198 5.62 14.04 -6.63
CA LEU A 198 4.51 13.46 -7.38
C LEU A 198 4.92 13.04 -8.79
N THR A 199 5.71 13.88 -9.47
CA THR A 199 6.21 13.59 -10.83
C THR A 199 7.03 12.30 -10.85
N ASN A 200 7.99 12.15 -9.91
CA ASN A 200 8.80 10.95 -9.81
C ASN A 200 7.96 9.70 -9.54
N MET A 201 6.94 9.80 -8.68
CA MET A 201 6.08 8.66 -8.37
C MET A 201 5.21 8.24 -9.57
N LEU A 202 4.75 9.19 -10.39
CA LEU A 202 4.03 8.88 -11.63
C LEU A 202 4.94 8.19 -12.66
N LEU A 203 6.16 8.70 -12.86
CA LEU A 203 7.15 8.05 -13.71
C LEU A 203 7.49 6.64 -13.20
N GLN A 204 7.55 6.47 -11.89
CA GLN A 204 7.79 5.19 -11.22
C GLN A 204 6.63 4.20 -11.45
N ILE A 205 5.38 4.66 -11.51
CA ILE A 205 4.24 3.85 -11.93
C ILE A 205 4.36 3.44 -13.40
N ILE A 206 4.70 4.35 -14.31
CA ILE A 206 4.92 4.03 -15.73
C ILE A 206 6.00 2.95 -15.86
N LYS A 207 7.13 3.12 -15.17
CA LYS A 207 8.19 2.10 -15.08
C LYS A 207 7.64 0.74 -14.65
N ASN A 208 6.84 0.72 -13.59
CA ASN A 208 6.31 -0.53 -13.03
C ASN A 208 5.22 -1.18 -13.92
N ILE A 209 4.53 -0.41 -14.77
CA ILE A 209 3.68 -0.94 -15.83
C ILE A 209 4.54 -1.62 -16.91
N LEU A 210 5.63 -0.98 -17.37
CA LEU A 210 6.57 -1.58 -18.32
C LEU A 210 7.20 -2.88 -17.77
N MET A 211 7.53 -2.91 -16.47
CA MET A 211 8.07 -4.08 -15.75
C MET A 211 7.13 -5.29 -15.69
N CYS A 212 5.88 -5.16 -16.13
CA CYS A 212 4.95 -6.29 -16.15
C CYS A 212 5.25 -7.26 -17.30
N GLY A 213 5.97 -6.84 -18.34
CA GLY A 213 6.35 -7.70 -19.48
C GLY A 213 5.17 -8.14 -20.36
N GLN A 214 3.98 -7.57 -20.16
CA GLN A 214 2.78 -7.84 -20.94
C GLN A 214 2.70 -6.86 -22.11
N GLU A 215 2.49 -7.35 -23.33
CA GLU A 215 2.46 -6.54 -24.56
C GLU A 215 1.42 -5.40 -24.47
N THR A 216 0.18 -5.73 -24.10
CA THR A 216 -0.89 -4.71 -23.91
C THR A 216 -0.55 -3.63 -22.89
N ALA A 217 0.15 -3.99 -21.81
CA ALA A 217 0.55 -3.04 -20.78
C ALA A 217 1.69 -2.15 -21.24
N PHE A 218 2.63 -2.76 -21.96
CA PHE A 218 3.75 -2.11 -22.60
C PHE A 218 3.27 -1.07 -23.63
N ASP A 219 2.40 -1.46 -24.56
CA ASP A 219 1.87 -0.56 -25.60
C ASP A 219 1.20 0.68 -24.97
N LYS A 220 0.42 0.47 -23.90
CA LYS A 220 -0.25 1.57 -23.19
C LYS A 220 0.70 2.47 -22.41
N ALA A 221 1.75 1.92 -21.81
CA ALA A 221 2.79 2.73 -21.17
C ALA A 221 3.61 3.51 -22.20
N SER A 222 3.95 2.88 -23.34
CA SER A 222 4.65 3.53 -24.46
C SER A 222 3.83 4.69 -25.03
N GLU A 223 2.51 4.51 -25.23
CA GLU A 223 1.59 5.58 -25.64
C GLU A 223 1.62 6.79 -24.68
N VAL A 224 1.68 6.54 -23.37
CA VAL A 224 1.81 7.61 -22.36
C VAL A 224 3.17 8.30 -22.47
N ILE A 225 4.26 7.55 -22.64
CA ILE A 225 5.62 8.11 -22.79
C ILE A 225 5.70 8.99 -24.03
N GLU A 226 5.20 8.53 -25.17
CA GLU A 226 5.18 9.30 -26.43
C GLU A 226 4.46 10.65 -26.27
N LYS A 227 3.31 10.67 -25.58
CA LYS A 227 2.57 11.91 -25.27
C LYS A 227 3.33 12.88 -24.37
N LEU A 228 4.35 12.43 -23.65
CA LEU A 228 5.14 13.22 -22.72
C LEU A 228 6.48 13.69 -23.29
N VAL A 229 6.92 13.19 -24.46
CA VAL A 229 8.22 13.53 -25.07
C VAL A 229 8.38 15.04 -25.27
N ASP A 230 7.40 15.69 -25.90
CA ASP A 230 7.46 17.14 -26.15
C ASP A 230 7.51 17.94 -24.85
N LEU A 231 6.77 17.48 -23.83
CA LEU A 231 6.73 18.12 -22.51
C LEU A 231 8.09 18.07 -21.82
N PHE A 232 8.76 16.91 -21.80
CA PHE A 232 10.09 16.77 -21.20
C PHE A 232 11.20 17.42 -22.03
N THR A 233 11.05 17.46 -23.35
CA THR A 233 11.97 18.18 -24.25
C THR A 233 11.96 19.67 -23.92
N TYR A 234 10.76 20.27 -23.84
CA TYR A 234 10.59 21.66 -23.44
C TYR A 234 11.16 21.94 -22.04
N ALA A 235 10.84 21.09 -21.06
CA ALA A 235 11.34 21.26 -19.69
C ALA A 235 12.88 21.15 -19.60
N ASN A 236 13.51 20.34 -20.44
CA ASN A 236 14.96 20.21 -20.51
C ASN A 236 15.62 21.46 -21.11
N GLU A 237 15.03 22.04 -22.16
CA GLU A 237 15.49 23.28 -22.77
C GLU A 237 15.39 24.46 -21.81
N GLU A 238 14.27 24.61 -21.09
CA GLU A 238 14.13 25.64 -20.06
C GLU A 238 15.15 25.44 -18.94
N ASN A 239 15.35 24.21 -18.45
CA ASN A 239 16.32 23.94 -17.38
C ASN A 239 17.76 24.25 -17.79
N ALA A 240 18.16 24.00 -19.04
CA ALA A 240 19.46 24.40 -19.55
C ALA A 240 19.68 25.93 -19.44
N THR A 241 18.61 26.73 -19.50
CA THR A 241 18.70 28.17 -19.27
C THR A 241 18.80 28.56 -17.78
N PHE A 242 18.21 27.77 -16.87
CA PHE A 242 18.26 28.01 -15.41
C PHE A 242 19.54 27.50 -14.73
N VAL A 243 20.14 26.41 -15.21
CA VAL A 243 21.40 25.85 -14.65
C VAL A 243 22.56 26.83 -14.79
N ASN A 244 22.51 27.71 -15.80
CA ASN A 244 23.44 28.83 -15.94
C ASN A 244 23.30 29.91 -14.84
N LYS A 245 22.30 29.80 -13.94
CA LYS A 245 22.05 30.73 -12.83
C LYS A 245 22.29 30.14 -11.42
N GLY A 246 23.06 29.06 -11.31
CA GLY A 246 23.79 28.74 -10.09
C GLY A 246 22.98 28.21 -8.89
N GLN A 247 21.82 27.58 -9.10
CA GLN A 247 21.18 26.78 -8.04
C GLN A 247 21.40 25.28 -8.26
N PRO A 248 21.86 24.53 -7.23
CA PRO A 248 22.04 23.08 -7.31
C PRO A 248 20.67 22.39 -7.29
N ASN A 249 20.23 21.92 -8.46
CA ASN A 249 18.87 21.43 -8.68
C ASN A 249 18.74 19.91 -8.49
N ASN A 250 17.91 19.47 -7.54
CA ASN A 250 17.38 18.10 -7.46
C ASN A 250 16.42 17.74 -8.62
N GLN A 251 16.12 18.68 -9.52
CA GLN A 251 15.21 18.51 -10.66
C GLN A 251 15.81 17.65 -11.80
N PHE A 252 17.12 17.46 -11.82
CA PHE A 252 17.80 16.57 -12.78
C PHE A 252 17.28 15.12 -12.70
N SER A 253 16.75 14.69 -11.56
CA SER A 253 16.32 13.30 -11.38
C SER A 253 15.13 12.89 -12.24
N CYS A 254 14.16 13.78 -12.53
CA CYS A 254 12.94 13.37 -13.23
C CYS A 254 13.12 13.36 -14.76
N ILE A 255 13.89 14.30 -15.31
CA ILE A 255 14.19 14.36 -16.75
C ILE A 255 15.08 13.18 -17.14
N GLU A 256 16.16 12.92 -16.40
CA GLU A 256 17.04 11.77 -16.64
C GLU A 256 16.26 10.46 -16.53
N PHE A 257 15.38 10.34 -15.53
CA PHE A 257 14.57 9.14 -15.37
C PHE A 257 13.56 8.95 -16.52
N PHE A 258 12.97 10.04 -17.03
CA PHE A 258 12.11 9.99 -18.21
C PHE A 258 12.88 9.58 -19.48
N GLN A 259 14.08 10.12 -19.70
CA GLN A 259 14.92 9.72 -20.83
C GLN A 259 15.28 8.22 -20.77
N GLU A 260 15.49 7.67 -19.58
CA GLU A 260 15.68 6.24 -19.40
C GLU A 260 14.42 5.43 -19.72
N LEU A 261 13.22 5.94 -19.39
CA LEU A 261 11.95 5.34 -19.82
C LEU A 261 11.82 5.31 -21.35
N GLU A 262 12.08 6.43 -22.01
CA GLU A 262 12.06 6.56 -23.48
C GLU A 262 13.02 5.57 -24.17
N LYS A 263 14.25 5.44 -23.67
CA LYS A 263 15.19 4.43 -24.21
C LYS A 263 14.68 3.01 -24.00
N SER A 264 14.06 2.74 -22.86
CA SER A 264 13.64 1.38 -22.49
C SER A 264 12.50 0.84 -23.36
N ILE A 265 11.64 1.70 -23.92
CA ILE A 265 10.55 1.24 -24.81
C ILE A 265 11.06 0.77 -26.18
N VAL A 266 12.30 1.11 -26.57
CA VAL A 266 12.90 0.58 -27.81
C VAL A 266 13.27 -0.91 -27.68
N LEU A 267 13.41 -1.41 -26.45
CA LEU A 267 13.78 -2.81 -26.18
C LEU A 267 12.64 -3.80 -26.44
N GLY A 268 11.39 -3.33 -26.52
CA GLY A 268 10.21 -4.19 -26.53
C GLY A 268 9.85 -4.74 -25.14
N PRO A 269 8.67 -5.40 -24.99
CA PRO A 269 8.09 -5.70 -23.68
C PRO A 269 8.93 -6.63 -22.81
N TYR A 270 9.51 -7.68 -23.39
CA TYR A 270 10.29 -8.67 -22.65
C TYR A 270 11.61 -8.10 -22.14
N ASP A 271 12.41 -7.51 -23.02
CA ASP A 271 13.73 -6.96 -22.66
C ASP A 271 13.60 -5.70 -21.80
N CYS A 272 12.57 -4.86 -22.01
CA CYS A 272 12.26 -3.73 -21.14
C CYS A 272 11.93 -4.18 -19.71
N SER A 273 11.14 -5.25 -19.56
CA SER A 273 10.86 -5.83 -18.25
C SER A 273 12.13 -6.33 -17.56
N ILE A 274 13.03 -7.00 -18.28
CA ILE A 274 14.32 -7.46 -17.73
C ILE A 274 15.22 -6.29 -17.35
N TYR A 275 15.30 -5.27 -18.22
CA TYR A 275 16.07 -4.04 -18.00
C TYR A 275 15.73 -3.38 -16.67
N TRP A 276 14.44 -3.18 -16.40
CA TRP A 276 13.97 -2.51 -15.20
C TRP A 276 13.99 -3.39 -13.95
N THR A 277 13.69 -4.69 -14.09
CA THR A 277 13.76 -5.63 -12.95
C THR A 277 15.18 -5.93 -12.55
N LYS A 278 16.15 -5.91 -13.48
CA LYS A 278 17.54 -6.33 -13.27
C LYS A 278 17.63 -7.73 -12.65
N GLY A 279 16.68 -8.61 -12.98
CA GLY A 279 16.59 -9.96 -12.42
C GLY A 279 16.07 -10.04 -10.97
N LYS A 280 15.72 -8.91 -10.34
CA LYS A 280 15.18 -8.88 -8.98
C LYS A 280 13.78 -9.46 -8.92
N SER A 281 13.50 -10.18 -7.85
CA SER A 281 12.16 -10.63 -7.49
C SER A 281 11.27 -9.48 -7.03
N ALA A 282 9.95 -9.66 -7.07
CA ALA A 282 8.99 -8.70 -6.50
C ALA A 282 9.24 -8.42 -5.00
N LYS A 283 9.83 -9.39 -4.29
CA LYS A 283 10.19 -9.25 -2.88
C LYS A 283 11.32 -8.23 -2.71
N GLU A 284 12.38 -8.35 -3.51
CA GLU A 284 13.53 -7.44 -3.47
C GLU A 284 13.15 -6.03 -3.92
N LEU A 285 12.35 -5.91 -4.98
CA LEU A 285 11.82 -4.63 -5.43
C LEU A 285 10.95 -3.95 -4.38
N LEU A 286 10.15 -4.72 -3.63
CA LEU A 286 9.34 -4.18 -2.54
C LEU A 286 10.21 -3.76 -1.34
N CYS A 287 11.28 -4.50 -1.02
CA CYS A 287 12.23 -4.06 0.01
C CYS A 287 12.83 -2.68 -0.34
N GLU A 288 13.23 -2.48 -1.60
CA GLU A 288 13.76 -1.21 -2.09
C GLU A 288 12.71 -0.09 -1.99
N GLU A 289 11.47 -0.37 -2.36
CA GLU A 289 10.36 0.58 -2.25
C GLU A 289 10.05 0.98 -0.81
N LEU A 290 10.16 0.04 0.13
CA LEU A 290 9.91 0.28 1.55
C LEU A 290 11.11 0.91 2.28
N ASP A 291 12.23 1.13 1.57
CA ASP A 291 13.53 1.50 2.14
C ASP A 291 13.95 0.58 3.31
N GLN A 292 13.84 -0.73 3.07
CA GLN A 292 14.17 -1.75 4.05
C GLN A 292 15.27 -2.68 3.55
N PRO A 293 16.27 -3.02 4.39
CA PRO A 293 17.27 -4.02 4.03
C PRO A 293 16.66 -5.43 3.92
N TRP A 294 15.57 -5.69 4.64
CA TRP A 294 14.77 -6.90 4.53
C TRP A 294 13.32 -6.61 4.91
N LEU A 295 12.38 -7.33 4.28
CA LEU A 295 10.99 -7.37 4.73
C LEU A 295 10.95 -8.01 6.12
N PHE A 296 10.75 -7.17 7.15
CA PHE A 296 10.52 -7.65 8.51
C PHE A 296 9.27 -8.52 8.49
N ILE A 297 9.47 -9.80 8.80
CA ILE A 297 8.37 -10.73 9.03
C ILE A 297 8.36 -11.03 10.52
N HIS A 298 7.21 -10.80 11.12
CA HIS A 298 6.96 -11.04 12.53
C HIS A 298 6.02 -12.24 12.70
N CYS A 299 6.03 -12.79 13.92
CA CYS A 299 5.00 -13.74 14.33
C CYS A 299 3.65 -13.01 14.39
N SER A 300 2.63 -13.57 13.75
CA SER A 300 1.28 -13.04 13.72
C SER A 300 0.55 -13.13 15.06
N TRP A 301 1.15 -13.75 16.08
CA TRP A 301 0.62 -13.69 17.43
C TRP A 301 1.06 -12.37 18.10
N PRO A 302 0.14 -11.43 18.42
CA PRO A 302 0.51 -10.11 18.93
C PRO A 302 1.26 -10.15 20.27
N LEU A 303 1.05 -11.21 21.07
CA LEU A 303 1.75 -11.42 22.35
C LEU A 303 2.99 -12.33 22.24
N CYS A 304 3.51 -12.54 21.02
CA CYS A 304 4.78 -13.24 20.85
C CYS A 304 5.94 -12.40 21.38
N GLY A 305 6.81 -12.99 22.21
CA GLY A 305 8.05 -12.36 22.70
C GLY A 305 9.25 -12.47 21.74
N VAL A 306 9.05 -12.94 20.52
CA VAL A 306 10.08 -12.89 19.47
C VAL A 306 9.95 -11.56 18.75
N HIS A 307 10.73 -10.57 19.19
CA HIS A 307 10.67 -9.19 18.69
C HIS A 307 11.46 -9.00 17.40
N ASN A 308 12.57 -9.73 17.24
CA ASN A 308 13.43 -9.57 16.08
C ASN A 308 12.74 -10.12 14.83
N GLY A 309 12.67 -9.30 13.78
CA GLY A 309 12.27 -9.77 12.45
C GLY A 309 13.24 -10.87 12.00
N MET A 310 12.76 -12.10 11.90
CA MET A 310 13.57 -13.23 11.47
C MET A 310 13.45 -13.42 9.95
N PRO A 311 14.39 -14.11 9.28
CA PRO A 311 14.24 -14.48 7.89
C PRO A 311 12.92 -15.22 7.65
N GLN A 312 12.30 -14.99 6.49
CA GLN A 312 11.00 -15.58 6.13
C GLN A 312 10.92 -17.11 6.29
N THR A 313 12.04 -17.81 6.09
CA THR A 313 12.19 -19.27 6.23
C THR A 313 12.01 -19.76 7.67
N PHE A 314 12.16 -18.88 8.66
CA PHE A 314 11.97 -19.19 10.07
C PHE A 314 10.48 -19.36 10.44
N PHE A 315 9.57 -18.66 9.75
CA PHE A 315 8.16 -18.65 10.10
C PHE A 315 7.34 -19.64 9.29
N ARG A 316 6.47 -20.38 9.98
CA ARG A 316 5.52 -21.31 9.38
C ARG A 316 4.21 -20.60 9.08
N LYS A 317 3.70 -20.75 7.86
CA LYS A 317 2.38 -20.23 7.49
C LYS A 317 1.26 -21.01 8.19
N CYS A 318 0.15 -20.36 8.49
CA CYS A 318 -1.09 -21.05 8.81
C CYS A 318 -1.52 -21.93 7.64
N GLY A 319 -1.68 -23.24 7.88
CA GLY A 319 -2.00 -24.20 6.82
C GLY A 319 -3.37 -24.00 6.14
N ALA A 320 -4.25 -23.18 6.71
CA ALA A 320 -5.56 -22.87 6.14
C ALA A 320 -5.57 -21.57 5.33
N CYS A 321 -5.31 -20.41 5.97
CA CYS A 321 -5.39 -19.13 5.25
C CYS A 321 -4.13 -18.76 4.46
N LEU A 322 -2.96 -19.32 4.80
CA LEU A 322 -1.65 -19.01 4.22
C LEU A 322 -1.20 -17.52 4.31
N VAL A 323 -1.95 -16.69 5.03
CA VAL A 323 -1.67 -15.27 5.27
C VAL A 323 -0.77 -15.10 6.50
N VAL A 324 -1.26 -15.52 7.67
CA VAL A 324 -0.56 -15.36 8.95
C VAL A 324 0.58 -16.36 9.12
N ARG A 325 1.57 -15.99 9.92
CA ARG A 325 2.84 -16.69 10.10
C ARG A 325 3.20 -16.85 11.58
N TYR A 326 3.82 -17.97 11.94
CA TYR A 326 4.15 -18.28 13.33
C TYR A 326 5.59 -18.75 13.47
N CYS A 327 6.28 -18.26 14.51
CA CYS A 327 7.60 -18.77 14.88
C CYS A 327 7.54 -20.18 15.48
N SER A 328 6.38 -20.58 16.03
CA SER A 328 6.21 -21.89 16.67
C SER A 328 4.76 -22.37 16.60
N ARG A 329 4.55 -23.68 16.77
CA ARG A 329 3.20 -24.27 16.87
C ARG A 329 2.44 -23.76 18.09
N GLN A 330 3.14 -23.42 19.17
CA GLN A 330 2.51 -22.84 20.36
C GLN A 330 1.90 -21.46 20.08
N CYS A 331 2.62 -20.58 19.37
CA CYS A 331 2.06 -19.28 18.96
C CYS A 331 0.86 -19.45 18.04
N GLN A 332 0.90 -20.44 17.14
CA GLN A 332 -0.24 -20.77 16.28
C GLN A 332 -1.46 -21.19 17.11
N THR A 333 -1.31 -22.11 18.07
CA THR A 333 -2.43 -22.55 18.92
C THR A 333 -3.01 -21.39 19.73
N LYS A 334 -2.16 -20.58 20.37
CA LYS A 334 -2.62 -19.41 21.14
C LYS A 334 -3.36 -18.39 20.27
N HIS A 335 -2.81 -18.07 19.10
CA HIS A 335 -3.48 -17.14 18.19
C HIS A 335 -4.80 -17.71 17.65
N TRP A 336 -4.86 -19.01 17.40
CA TRP A 336 -6.07 -19.72 17.00
C TRP A 336 -7.19 -19.56 18.04
N GLU A 337 -6.88 -19.81 19.30
CA GLU A 337 -7.79 -19.69 20.44
C GLU A 337 -8.21 -18.24 20.71
N ALA A 338 -7.31 -17.29 20.47
CA ALA A 338 -7.58 -15.85 20.61
C ALA A 338 -8.42 -15.25 19.47
N GLY A 339 -8.99 -16.07 18.59
CA GLY A 339 -9.96 -15.63 17.58
C GLY A 339 -9.50 -15.72 16.13
N HIS A 340 -8.23 -16.09 15.85
CA HIS A 340 -7.78 -16.26 14.46
C HIS A 340 -8.64 -17.28 13.69
N ILE A 341 -9.24 -18.26 14.36
CA ILE A 341 -10.17 -19.21 13.73
C ILE A 341 -11.29 -18.53 12.91
N ILE A 342 -11.82 -17.40 13.39
CA ILE A 342 -12.91 -16.67 12.74
C ILE A 342 -12.38 -16.03 11.44
N GLN A 343 -11.27 -15.29 11.54
CA GLN A 343 -10.62 -14.64 10.40
C GLN A 343 -10.11 -15.66 9.37
N CYS A 344 -9.55 -16.77 9.84
CA CYS A 344 -8.97 -17.81 9.01
C CYS A 344 -10.01 -18.44 8.08
N ARG A 345 -11.19 -18.77 8.61
CA ARG A 345 -12.29 -19.35 7.84
C ARG A 345 -12.76 -18.42 6.73
N ALA A 346 -12.88 -17.12 7.01
CA ALA A 346 -13.26 -16.12 6.01
C ALA A 346 -12.26 -16.06 4.84
N ASN A 347 -10.96 -16.15 5.13
CA ASN A 347 -9.91 -16.11 4.10
C ASN A 347 -9.79 -17.42 3.29
N THR A 348 -10.00 -18.57 3.94
CA THR A 348 -9.86 -19.88 3.27
C THR A 348 -10.87 -20.06 2.13
N ASN A 349 -12.08 -19.49 2.28
CA ASN A 349 -13.09 -19.51 1.23
C ASN A 349 -12.70 -18.68 0.01
N ARG A 350 -11.86 -17.66 0.16
CA ARG A 350 -11.40 -16.79 -0.93
C ARG A 350 -10.27 -17.41 -1.75
N ASN A 351 -9.34 -18.10 -1.08
CA ASN A 351 -8.23 -18.79 -1.75
C ASN A 351 -8.70 -19.95 -2.65
N LYS A 352 -9.93 -20.43 -2.51
CA LYS A 352 -10.52 -21.42 -3.43
C LYS A 352 -11.12 -20.81 -4.69
N LEU A 353 -11.31 -19.49 -4.71
CA LEU A 353 -11.97 -18.75 -5.80
C LEU A 353 -10.99 -17.95 -6.67
N ALA A 354 -9.76 -17.76 -6.20
CA ALA A 354 -8.63 -17.23 -6.98
C ALA A 354 -7.79 -18.37 -7.53
#